data_AF-A0A3C0NMV9-F1
#
_entry.id   AF-A0A3C0NMV9-F1
#
_cell.length_a   1.000
_cell.length_b   1.000
_cell.length_c   1.000
_cell.angle_alpha   90.00
_cell.angle_beta   90.00
_cell.angle_gamma   90.00
#
_symmetry.space_group_name_H-M   'P 1'
#
loop_
_entity.id
_entity.type
_entity.pdbx_description
1 polymer ?
#
loop_
_entity_poly.entity_id
_entity_poly.type
_entity_poly.pdbx_seq_one_letter_code
_entity_poly.pdbx_strand_id
1 'polypeptide(L)'
;MFGMKRLLTALLAAALLFSLAACGAAAADTAKEKPNTKPVVVTTLFPAYDFARTIAGERCEVSLLVPPGTEAHSFEPTPRDLRRIADCDLLVANGGESEEWLETMLDGIDG
;
A
#
# COMPACT_ATOMS: atom_id res chain seq x y z
N MET A 1 43.02 13.83 -34.82
CA MET A 1 41.79 14.37 -34.17
C MET A 1 40.61 13.39 -34.11
N PHE A 2 40.49 12.39 -35.01
CA PHE A 2 39.41 11.38 -34.97
C PHE A 2 39.58 10.31 -33.87
N GLY A 3 40.80 9.91 -33.53
CA GLY A 3 41.06 8.89 -32.49
C GLY A 3 40.69 9.36 -31.08
N MET A 4 41.01 10.61 -30.73
CA MET A 4 40.71 11.19 -29.41
C MET A 4 39.20 11.26 -29.14
N LYS A 5 38.41 11.59 -30.17
CA LYS A 5 36.93 11.65 -30.05
C LYS A 5 36.30 10.28 -29.82
N ARG A 6 36.84 9.23 -30.46
CA ARG A 6 36.40 7.83 -30.27
C ARG A 6 36.73 7.31 -28.87
N LEU A 7 37.89 7.70 -28.34
CA LEU A 7 38.31 7.35 -26.98
C LEU A 7 37.40 8.04 -25.93
N LEU A 8 37.10 9.32 -26.12
CA LEU A 8 36.18 10.08 -25.27
C LEU A 8 34.76 9.51 -25.27
N THR A 9 34.23 9.11 -26.43
CA THR A 9 32.90 8.47 -26.50
C THR A 9 32.86 7.09 -25.82
N ALA A 10 33.94 6.31 -25.89
CA ALA A 10 34.02 5.01 -25.24
C ALA A 10 34.06 5.14 -23.71
N LEU A 11 34.81 6.14 -23.19
CA LEU A 11 34.86 6.44 -21.76
C LEU A 11 33.51 6.89 -21.21
N LEU A 12 32.78 7.73 -21.96
CA LEU A 12 31.46 8.21 -21.53
C LEU A 12 30.43 7.07 -21.48
N ALA A 13 30.46 6.15 -22.45
CA ALA A 13 29.59 4.98 -22.47
C ALA A 13 29.91 4.01 -21.32
N ALA A 14 31.19 3.80 -21.00
CA ALA A 14 31.60 2.95 -19.89
C ALA A 14 31.17 3.52 -18.52
N ALA A 15 31.28 4.84 -18.34
CA ALA A 15 30.82 5.52 -17.13
C ALA A 15 29.29 5.39 -16.94
N LEU A 16 28.53 5.48 -18.03
CA LEU A 16 27.07 5.30 -18.00
C LEU A 16 26.66 3.85 -17.69
N LEU A 17 27.42 2.87 -18.16
CA LEU A 17 27.18 1.45 -17.84
C LEU A 17 27.52 1.14 -16.37
N PHE A 18 28.57 1.75 -15.83
CA PHE A 18 28.94 1.60 -14.42
C PHE A 18 27.92 2.21 -13.45
N SER A 19 27.31 3.34 -13.80
CA SER A 19 26.27 3.96 -12.96
C SER A 19 24.98 3.14 -12.89
N LEU A 20 24.65 2.38 -13.94
CA LEU A 20 23.51 1.46 -13.93
C LEU A 20 23.73 0.23 -13.03
N ALA A 21 24.96 -0.30 -12.97
CA ALA A 21 25.30 -1.46 -12.14
C ALA A 21 25.33 -1.13 -10.64
N ALA A 22 25.66 0.11 -10.27
CA ALA A 22 25.74 0.55 -8.88
C ALA A 22 24.38 0.65 -8.17
N CYS A 23 23.27 0.77 -8.91
CA CYS A 23 21.93 0.87 -8.33
C CYS A 23 21.35 -0.51 -7.92
N GLY A 24 21.95 -1.62 -8.37
CA GLY A 24 21.44 -2.98 -8.10
C GLY A 24 22.15 -3.74 -6.96
N ALA A 25 23.33 -3.28 -6.52
CA ALA A 25 24.17 -4.05 -5.59
C ALA A 25 23.82 -3.85 -4.09
N ALA A 26 22.93 -2.93 -3.75
CA ALA A 26 22.54 -2.67 -2.36
C ALA A 26 21.38 -3.57 -1.85
N ALA A 27 20.87 -4.50 -2.67
CA ALA A 27 19.69 -5.31 -2.36
C ALA A 27 20.01 -6.75 -1.92
N ALA A 28 21.28 -7.09 -1.66
CA ALA A 28 21.67 -8.41 -1.17
C ALA A 28 21.92 -8.39 0.34
N ASP A 29 20.96 -7.88 1.12
CA ASP A 29 20.91 -8.11 2.55
C ASP A 29 19.91 -9.23 2.82
N THR A 30 20.42 -10.34 3.35
CA THR A 30 19.68 -11.52 3.80
C THR A 30 18.66 -11.14 4.87
N ALA A 31 17.46 -10.77 4.46
CA ALA A 31 16.30 -10.68 5.33
C ALA A 31 15.85 -12.11 5.66
N LYS A 32 16.06 -12.54 6.91
CA LYS A 32 15.34 -13.67 7.50
C LYS A 32 13.86 -13.50 7.18
N GLU A 33 13.26 -14.46 6.47
CA GLU A 33 11.81 -14.53 6.27
C GLU A 33 11.13 -14.52 7.64
N LYS A 34 10.60 -13.37 8.06
CA LYS A 34 9.47 -13.34 8.98
C LYS A 34 8.34 -14.10 8.29
N PRO A 35 7.46 -14.80 9.03
CA PRO A 35 6.25 -15.36 8.43
C PRO A 35 5.58 -14.25 7.62
N ASN A 36 5.41 -14.52 6.33
CA ASN A 36 4.96 -13.60 5.27
C ASN A 36 3.50 -13.18 5.50
N THR A 37 3.24 -12.56 6.65
CA THR A 37 1.93 -12.03 7.00
C THR A 37 1.84 -10.69 6.29
N LYS A 38 1.10 -10.67 5.19
CA LYS A 38 0.85 -9.45 4.42
C LYS A 38 0.13 -8.45 5.34
N PRO A 39 0.53 -7.17 5.37
CA PRO A 39 -0.22 -6.17 6.10
C PRO A 39 -1.69 -6.16 5.67
N VAL A 40 -2.60 -6.04 6.63
CA VAL A 40 -4.04 -6.03 6.41
C VAL A 40 -4.53 -4.59 6.35
N VAL A 41 -5.13 -4.22 5.23
CA VAL A 41 -5.74 -2.91 4.98
C VAL A 41 -7.25 -3.09 4.92
N VAL A 42 -7.97 -2.39 5.79
CA VAL A 42 -9.43 -2.29 5.74
C VAL A 42 -9.79 -0.95 5.11
N THR A 43 -10.69 -1.00 4.14
CA THR A 43 -11.25 0.19 3.49
C THR A 43 -12.74 0.22 3.71
N THR A 44 -13.32 1.39 3.90
CA THR A 44 -14.75 1.51 4.18
C THR A 44 -15.60 1.49 2.90
N LEU A 45 -15.21 2.28 1.89
CA LEU A 45 -15.94 2.51 0.65
C LEU A 45 -15.17 2.04 -0.59
N PHE A 46 -15.92 1.71 -1.66
CA PHE A 46 -15.35 1.15 -2.89
C PHE A 46 -14.27 2.01 -3.56
N PRO A 47 -14.36 3.36 -3.65
CA PRO A 47 -13.30 4.16 -4.25
C PRO A 47 -11.95 3.99 -3.52
N ALA A 48 -11.96 4.01 -2.19
CA ALA A 48 -10.77 3.78 -1.38
C ALA A 48 -10.24 2.35 -1.55
N TYR A 49 -11.14 1.35 -1.57
CA TYR A 49 -10.79 -0.05 -1.86
C TYR A 49 -10.08 -0.20 -3.21
N ASP A 50 -10.60 0.44 -4.26
CA ASP A 50 -10.08 0.32 -5.63
C ASP A 50 -8.68 0.92 -5.75
N PHE A 51 -8.43 2.07 -5.15
CA PHE A 51 -7.11 2.66 -5.08
C PHE A 51 -6.16 1.82 -4.23
N ALA A 52 -6.58 1.43 -3.02
CA ALA A 52 -5.74 0.68 -2.10
C ALA A 52 -5.31 -0.67 -2.68
N ARG A 53 -6.22 -1.46 -3.25
CA ARG A 53 -5.89 -2.77 -3.85
C ARG A 53 -4.97 -2.63 -5.06
N THR A 54 -5.15 -1.58 -5.86
CA THR A 54 -4.33 -1.32 -7.05
C THR A 54 -2.91 -0.92 -6.67
N ILE A 55 -2.76 -0.08 -5.64
CA ILE A 55 -1.44 0.36 -5.13
C ILE A 55 -0.74 -0.77 -4.37
N ALA A 56 -1.48 -1.52 -3.56
CA ALA A 56 -0.94 -2.60 -2.74
C ALA A 56 -0.41 -3.77 -3.59
N GLY A 57 -1.11 -4.12 -4.68
CA GLY A 57 -0.81 -5.32 -5.45
C GLY A 57 -0.84 -6.55 -4.54
N GLU A 58 0.19 -7.40 -4.62
CA GLU A 58 0.29 -8.61 -3.78
C GLU A 58 0.91 -8.37 -2.40
N ARG A 59 1.31 -7.13 -2.06
CA ARG A 59 2.05 -6.82 -0.83
C ARG A 59 1.18 -6.74 0.41
N CYS A 60 -0.10 -6.36 0.27
CA CYS A 60 -1.05 -6.23 1.36
C CYS A 60 -2.31 -7.04 1.06
N GLU A 61 -3.02 -7.43 2.10
CA GLU A 61 -4.39 -7.92 1.99
C GLU A 61 -5.34 -6.73 2.15
N VAL A 62 -6.09 -6.39 1.09
CA VAL A 62 -7.02 -5.24 1.10
C VAL A 62 -8.44 -5.75 1.12
N SER A 63 -9.25 -5.27 2.06
CA SER A 63 -10.66 -5.66 2.18
C SER A 63 -11.60 -4.45 2.22
N LEU A 64 -12.81 -4.64 1.70
CA LEU A 64 -13.89 -3.66 1.74
C LEU A 64 -14.82 -3.97 2.92
N LEU A 65 -15.20 -2.93 3.68
CA LEU A 65 -16.10 -3.02 4.82
C LEU A 65 -17.56 -2.97 4.38
N VAL A 66 -17.96 -1.90 3.69
CA VAL A 66 -19.34 -1.71 3.20
C VAL A 66 -19.52 -2.50 1.89
N PRO A 67 -20.35 -3.55 1.87
CA PRO A 67 -20.50 -4.38 0.69
C PRO A 67 -21.09 -3.62 -0.51
N PRO A 68 -20.77 -4.04 -1.75
CA PRO A 68 -21.40 -3.47 -2.94
C PRO A 68 -22.93 -3.59 -2.88
N GLY A 69 -23.62 -2.50 -3.20
CA GLY A 69 -25.09 -2.42 -3.18
C GLY A 69 -25.69 -2.12 -1.81
N THR A 70 -24.87 -1.95 -0.76
CA THR A 70 -25.30 -1.42 0.53
C THR A 70 -25.29 0.10 0.51
N GLU A 71 -26.30 0.72 1.14
CA GLU A 71 -26.30 2.17 1.39
C GLU A 71 -25.25 2.50 2.46
N ALA A 72 -24.28 3.33 2.09
CA ALA A 72 -23.10 3.59 2.91
C ALA A 72 -23.37 4.55 4.08
N HIS A 73 -24.26 5.53 3.88
CA HIS A 73 -24.56 6.52 4.91
C HIS A 73 -25.36 5.92 6.07
N SER A 74 -26.16 4.87 5.80
CA SER A 74 -26.96 4.14 6.79
C SER A 74 -26.36 2.79 7.15
N PHE A 75 -25.06 2.59 6.90
CA PHE A 75 -24.37 1.35 7.24
C PHE A 75 -24.28 1.20 8.76
N GLU A 76 -24.65 0.02 9.26
CA GLU A 76 -24.56 -0.34 10.67
C GLU A 76 -23.45 -1.39 10.86
N PRO A 77 -22.29 -1.03 11.44
CA PRO A 77 -21.19 -1.96 11.62
C PRO A 77 -21.55 -3.12 12.55
N THR A 78 -21.14 -4.33 12.20
CA THR A 78 -21.34 -5.50 13.07
C THR A 78 -20.17 -5.66 14.05
N PRO A 79 -20.33 -6.40 15.17
CA PRO A 79 -19.20 -6.74 16.04
C PRO A 79 -18.02 -7.44 15.31
N ARG A 80 -18.31 -8.13 14.19
CA ARG A 80 -17.27 -8.72 13.35
C ARG A 80 -16.48 -7.65 12.59
N ASP A 81 -17.15 -6.60 12.14
CA ASP A 81 -16.52 -5.47 11.45
C ASP A 81 -15.64 -4.68 12.41
N LEU A 82 -16.07 -4.48 13.67
CA LEU A 82 -15.23 -3.89 14.71
C LEU A 82 -13.94 -4.67 14.91
N ARG A 83 -14.01 -6.00 15.02
CA ARG A 83 -12.80 -6.85 15.11
C ARG A 83 -11.91 -6.72 13.88
N ARG A 84 -12.49 -6.69 12.67
CA ARG A 84 -11.71 -6.52 11.44
C ARG A 84 -10.93 -5.20 11.42
N ILE A 85 -11.53 -4.11 11.93
CA ILE A 85 -10.85 -2.83 12.05
C ILE A 85 -9.81 -2.86 13.17
N ALA A 86 -10.14 -3.40 14.34
CA ALA A 86 -9.23 -3.48 15.48
C ALA A 86 -7.97 -4.31 15.19
N ASP A 87 -8.10 -5.36 14.38
CA ASP A 87 -6.99 -6.26 14.02
C ASP A 87 -6.21 -5.80 12.77
N CYS A 88 -6.64 -4.74 12.07
CA CYS A 88 -5.98 -4.30 10.83
C CYS A 88 -4.74 -3.43 11.09
N ASP A 89 -3.80 -3.44 10.14
CA ASP A 89 -2.61 -2.59 10.18
C ASP A 89 -2.89 -1.17 9.68
N LEU A 90 -3.94 -0.99 8.87
CA LEU A 90 -4.34 0.29 8.30
C LEU A 90 -5.84 0.33 7.98
N LEU A 91 -6.53 1.33 8.51
CA LEU A 91 -7.87 1.72 8.09
C LEU A 91 -7.79 2.88 7.08
N VAL A 92 -8.49 2.77 5.95
CA VAL A 92 -8.68 3.85 4.98
C VAL A 92 -10.17 4.17 4.86
N ALA A 93 -10.55 5.37 5.27
CA ALA A 93 -11.91 5.88 5.24
C ALA A 93 -11.97 7.28 4.64
N ASN A 94 -13.12 7.69 4.10
CA ASN A 94 -13.36 9.08 3.69
C ASN A 94 -13.70 9.94 4.92
N GLY A 95 -14.44 9.38 5.87
CA GLY A 95 -14.81 10.02 7.13
C GLY A 95 -15.82 11.17 6.96
N GLY A 96 -16.02 11.92 8.05
CA GLY A 96 -16.96 13.05 8.09
C GLY A 96 -18.39 12.64 7.73
N GLU A 97 -19.12 13.52 7.03
CA GLU A 97 -20.52 13.32 6.63
C GLU A 97 -20.74 12.06 5.75
N SER A 98 -19.68 11.51 5.15
CA SER A 98 -19.81 10.27 4.36
C SER A 98 -20.01 9.05 5.25
N GLU A 99 -19.45 9.06 6.46
CA GLU A 99 -19.30 7.90 7.33
C GLU A 99 -19.42 8.32 8.81
N GLU A 100 -20.49 9.02 9.17
CA GLU A 100 -20.70 9.53 10.54
C GLU A 100 -20.67 8.41 11.60
N TRP A 101 -21.12 7.21 11.22
CA TRP A 101 -21.08 6.01 12.06
C TRP A 101 -19.65 5.58 12.45
N LEU A 102 -18.63 6.01 11.70
CA LEU A 102 -17.25 5.57 11.90
C LEU A 102 -16.67 6.12 13.21
N GLU A 103 -16.96 7.36 13.58
CA GLU A 103 -16.44 7.95 14.83
C GLU A 103 -16.96 7.19 16.05
N THR A 104 -18.27 6.92 16.09
CA THR A 104 -18.89 6.12 17.16
C THR A 104 -18.33 4.70 17.21
N MET A 105 -18.03 4.12 16.06
CA MET A 105 -17.43 2.79 15.96
C MET A 105 -16.00 2.76 16.49
N LEU A 106 -15.17 3.77 16.16
CA LEU A 106 -13.77 3.86 16.58
C LEU A 106 -13.64 4.09 18.09
N ASP A 107 -14.51 4.92 18.67
CA ASP A 107 -14.58 5.10 20.14
C ASP A 107 -14.83 3.78 20.88
N GLY A 108 -15.56 2.84 20.25
CA GLY A 108 -15.81 1.51 20.79
C GLY A 108 -14.62 0.54 20.70
N ILE A 109 -13.57 0.87 19.93
CA ILE A 109 -12.36 0.05 19.75
C ILE A 109 -11.23 0.52 20.67
N ASP A 110 -11.11 1.82 20.91
CA ASP A 110 -10.05 2.42 21.74
C ASP A 110 -10.34 2.35 23.27
N GLY A 111 -11.52 1.86 23.66
CA GLY A 111 -11.99 1.74 25.05
C GLY A 111 -11.61 0.46 25.79
#